data_AF-A0A969VNU3-F1
#
_entry.id   AF-A0A969VNU3-F1
#
_cell.length_a   1.000
_cell.length_b   1.000
_cell.length_c   1.000
_cell.angle_alpha   90.00
_cell.angle_beta   90.00
_cell.angle_gamma   90.00
#
_symmetry.space_group_name_H-M   'P 1'
#
loop_
_entity.id
_entity.type
_entity.pdbx_description
1 polymer ?
#
loop_
_entity_poly.entity_id
_entity_poly.type
_entity_poly.pdbx_seq_one_letter_code
_entity_poly.pdbx_strand_id
1 'polypeptide(L)'
;MTITYIESLKVFNLSSLDNVDEKQIRTIYHLLAKKYHPDKGGNAEDFIKLREAYAFLKEALINPTKRRTDVESSSNTGQTSYNSSTSFEDSPYKEAYEKLLKQIRDYEKIINSEVLIINRTSQNVNTQIDTYNKAHIVLKDWLDKSLAELEEKNRIKWWEIAVPRKHMDQNEYITRYNKIIEQYNEQSRQLNDGFNSQMISTYQNSFNLFIDMLKEA
;
A
#
# COMPACT_ATOMS: atom_id res chain seq x y z
N MET A 1 29.50 14.97 18.19
CA MET A 1 29.55 15.90 17.04
C MET A 1 28.11 16.31 16.77
N THR A 2 27.85 17.58 16.45
CA THR A 2 26.48 17.99 16.05
C THR A 2 26.34 17.73 14.55
N ILE A 3 25.47 16.78 14.18
CA ILE A 3 25.17 16.49 12.78
C ILE A 3 24.37 17.64 12.16
N THR A 4 24.76 18.07 10.96
CA THR A 4 24.09 19.17 10.23
C THR A 4 22.89 18.65 9.43
N TYR A 5 22.03 19.56 8.96
CA TYR A 5 20.89 19.26 8.08
C TYR A 5 21.34 18.58 6.79
N ILE A 6 22.40 19.10 6.15
CA ILE A 6 22.94 18.55 4.90
C ILE A 6 23.51 17.14 5.13
N GLU A 7 24.23 16.94 6.24
CA GLU A 7 24.74 15.62 6.60
C GLU A 7 23.62 14.63 6.92
N SER A 8 22.58 15.09 7.60
CA SER A 8 21.42 14.27 7.94
C SER A 8 20.67 13.80 6.69
N LEU A 9 20.50 14.69 5.70
CA LEU A 9 19.94 14.34 4.39
C LEU A 9 20.80 13.33 3.64
N LYS A 10 22.13 13.49 3.67
CA LYS A 10 23.08 12.53 3.06
C LYS A 10 23.01 11.15 3.71
N VAL A 11 22.93 11.08 5.04
CA VAL A 11 22.79 9.81 5.78
C VAL A 11 21.52 9.07 5.40
N PHE A 12 20.44 9.82 5.13
CA PHE A 12 19.15 9.26 4.68
C PHE A 12 19.03 9.09 3.17
N ASN A 13 20.07 9.48 2.41
CA ASN A 13 20.08 9.53 0.95
C ASN A 13 18.88 10.31 0.36
N LEU A 14 18.56 11.45 0.98
CA LEU A 14 17.49 12.35 0.58
C LEU A 14 18.06 13.65 -0.02
N SER A 15 17.40 14.19 -1.03
CA SER A 15 17.77 15.49 -1.62
C SER A 15 17.13 16.68 -0.89
N SER A 16 15.91 16.52 -0.36
CA SER A 16 15.24 17.52 0.48
C SER A 16 14.13 16.88 1.33
N LEU A 17 13.52 17.65 2.24
CA LEU A 17 12.38 17.26 3.07
C LEU A 17 11.01 17.70 2.49
N ASP A 18 10.96 18.27 1.29
CA ASP A 18 9.76 18.98 0.81
C ASP A 18 8.57 18.05 0.50
N ASN A 19 8.84 16.76 0.26
CA ASN A 19 7.84 15.74 -0.03
C ASN A 19 7.97 14.50 0.88
N VAL A 20 8.60 14.65 2.05
CA VAL A 20 8.86 13.53 2.95
C VAL A 20 8.06 13.71 4.24
N ASP A 21 7.17 12.77 4.55
CA ASP A 21 6.42 12.77 5.82
C ASP A 21 7.17 12.04 6.95
N GLU A 22 6.74 12.25 8.21
CA GLU A 22 7.39 11.62 9.37
C GLU A 22 7.39 10.08 9.25
N LYS A 23 6.34 9.51 8.65
CA LYS A 23 6.16 8.06 8.50
C LYS A 23 7.20 7.49 7.53
N GLN A 24 7.52 8.20 6.46
CA GLN A 24 8.55 7.86 5.48
C GLN A 24 9.94 7.94 6.10
N ILE A 25 10.26 9.02 6.83
CA ILE A 25 11.55 9.15 7.55
C ILE A 25 11.73 7.99 8.54
N ARG A 26 10.68 7.66 9.31
CA ARG A 26 10.71 6.52 10.25
C ARG A 26 10.92 5.19 9.53
N THR A 27 10.30 4.99 8.38
CA THR A 27 10.43 3.76 7.59
C THR A 27 11.86 3.59 7.08
N ILE A 28 12.44 4.67 6.50
CA ILE A 28 13.82 4.70 6.03
C ILE A 28 14.79 4.44 7.19
N TYR A 29 14.56 5.07 8.35
CA TYR A 29 15.36 4.84 9.56
C TYR A 29 15.36 3.37 9.97
N HIS A 30 14.20 2.70 10.01
CA HIS A 30 14.14 1.29 10.38
C HIS A 30 14.83 0.36 9.37
N LEU A 31 14.79 0.70 8.07
CA LEU A 31 15.50 -0.03 7.03
C LEU A 31 17.02 0.11 7.20
N LEU A 32 17.51 1.34 7.37
CA LEU A 32 18.94 1.62 7.58
C LEU A 32 19.43 1.05 8.93
N ALA A 33 18.60 1.11 9.97
CA ALA A 33 18.91 0.56 11.28
C ALA A 33 19.14 -0.95 11.21
N LYS A 34 18.32 -1.70 10.45
CA LYS A 34 18.54 -3.13 10.24
C LYS A 34 19.87 -3.45 9.56
N LYS A 35 20.39 -2.53 8.74
CA LYS A 35 21.64 -2.68 7.98
C LYS A 35 22.87 -2.29 8.82
N TYR A 36 22.77 -1.20 9.59
CA TYR A 36 23.91 -0.64 10.33
C TYR A 36 23.96 -1.04 11.81
N HIS A 37 23.00 -1.82 12.32
CA HIS A 37 23.00 -2.22 13.73
C HIS A 37 24.25 -3.04 14.10
N PRO A 38 24.96 -2.72 15.19
CA PRO A 38 26.16 -3.44 15.61
C PRO A 38 25.89 -4.92 15.90
N ASP A 39 24.75 -5.26 16.53
CA ASP A 39 24.35 -6.66 16.77
C ASP A 39 24.13 -7.49 15.50
N LYS A 40 24.02 -6.84 14.32
CA LYS A 40 23.86 -7.49 13.02
C LYS A 40 25.12 -7.38 12.15
N GLY A 41 26.25 -7.01 12.74
CA GLY A 41 27.53 -6.84 12.04
C GLY A 41 27.73 -5.47 11.38
N GLY A 42 26.89 -4.48 11.71
CA GLY A 42 27.06 -3.10 11.27
C GLY A 42 28.07 -2.32 12.13
N ASN A 43 28.50 -1.16 11.64
CA ASN A 43 29.40 -0.29 12.40
C ASN A 43 28.62 0.55 13.42
N ALA A 44 29.04 0.47 14.69
CA ALA A 44 28.43 1.23 15.79
C ALA A 44 28.49 2.75 15.58
N GLU A 45 29.55 3.28 14.98
CA GLU A 45 29.69 4.72 14.70
C GLU A 45 28.69 5.19 13.63
N ASP A 46 28.47 4.37 12.60
CA ASP A 46 27.50 4.67 11.54
C ASP A 46 26.06 4.58 12.06
N PHE A 47 25.81 3.66 13.00
CA PHE A 47 24.53 3.58 13.68
C PHE A 47 24.26 4.79 14.58
N ILE A 48 25.28 5.32 15.27
CA ILE A 48 25.17 6.57 16.05
C ILE A 48 24.85 7.75 15.13
N LYS A 49 25.58 7.91 14.02
CA LYS A 49 25.31 8.95 13.02
C LYS A 49 23.90 8.86 12.43
N LEU A 50 23.43 7.64 12.16
CA LEU A 50 22.06 7.39 11.69
C LEU A 50 21.01 7.83 12.73
N ARG A 51 21.24 7.55 14.01
CA ARG A 51 20.33 7.94 15.09
C ARG A 51 20.28 9.46 15.28
N GLU A 52 21.43 10.12 15.21
CA GLU A 52 21.54 11.58 15.30
C GLU A 52 20.86 12.26 14.10
N ALA A 53 21.10 11.78 12.87
CA ALA A 53 20.43 12.26 11.66
C ALA A 53 18.90 12.13 11.74
N TYR A 54 18.41 11.00 12.25
CA TYR A 54 16.98 10.77 12.42
C TYR A 54 16.34 11.77 13.38
N ALA A 55 16.96 12.00 14.54
CA ALA A 55 16.47 12.96 15.52
C ALA A 55 16.43 14.38 14.95
N PHE A 56 17.49 14.77 14.21
CA PHE A 56 17.57 16.07 13.57
C PHE A 56 16.50 16.27 12.49
N LEU A 57 16.32 15.30 11.58
CA LEU A 57 15.33 15.39 10.49
C LEU A 57 13.89 15.41 11.03
N LYS A 58 13.61 14.62 12.06
CA LYS A 58 12.30 14.63 12.74
C LYS A 58 12.01 16.01 13.33
N GLU A 59 13.00 16.64 13.95
CA GLU A 59 12.85 17.98 14.51
C GLU A 59 12.75 19.06 13.41
N ALA A 60 13.51 18.94 12.32
CA ALA A 60 13.47 19.85 11.17
C ALA A 60 12.18 19.74 10.35
N LEU A 61 11.43 18.64 10.50
CA LEU A 61 10.08 18.48 9.97
C LEU A 61 9.07 19.35 10.73
N ILE A 62 9.21 19.42 12.06
CA ILE A 62 8.33 20.16 12.97
C ILE A 62 8.72 21.65 13.01
N ASN A 63 10.03 21.95 12.95
CA ASN A 63 10.59 23.29 13.07
C ASN A 63 11.41 23.66 11.82
N PRO A 64 10.81 24.29 10.80
CA PRO A 64 11.48 24.62 9.54
C PRO A 64 12.65 25.61 9.68
N THR A 65 12.73 26.35 10.78
CA THR A 65 13.82 27.30 11.08
C THR A 65 15.16 26.59 11.30
N LYS A 66 15.16 25.33 11.74
CA LYS A 66 16.38 24.49 11.85
C LYS A 66 16.96 24.07 10.50
N ARG A 67 16.20 24.23 9.40
CA ARG A 67 16.73 23.99 8.04
C ARG A 67 17.71 25.07 7.57
N ARG A 68 17.75 26.22 8.27
CA ARG A 68 18.53 27.41 7.88
C ARG A 68 19.86 27.59 8.63
N THR A 69 20.07 26.89 9.74
CA THR A 69 21.20 27.13 10.65
C THR A 69 22.57 26.71 10.10
N ASP A 70 22.62 26.00 8.97
CA ASP A 70 23.88 25.51 8.37
C ASP A 70 24.37 26.33 7.18
N VAL A 71 23.63 27.36 6.76
CA VAL A 71 24.07 28.27 5.68
C VAL A 71 24.93 29.42 6.25
N GLU A 72 24.81 29.73 7.54
CA GLU A 72 25.46 30.91 8.17
C GLU A 72 26.74 30.62 8.96
N SER A 73 27.15 29.35 9.15
CA SER A 73 28.34 29.01 9.96
C SER A 73 29.57 28.58 9.15
N SER A 74 29.61 28.86 7.84
CA SER A 74 30.79 28.58 6.98
C SER A 74 31.11 29.71 5.99
N SER A 75 30.74 30.95 6.30
CA SER A 75 31.09 32.14 5.53
C SER A 75 32.20 32.93 6.24
N ASN A 76 33.39 32.33 6.31
CA ASN A 76 34.63 33.08 6.52
C ASN A 76 35.77 32.48 5.68
N THR A 77 35.55 32.40 4.37
CA THR A 77 36.61 32.18 3.39
C THR A 77 36.29 32.99 2.14
N GLY A 78 37.08 34.04 1.91
CA GLY A 78 37.27 34.66 0.60
C GLY A 78 36.02 35.27 -0.05
N GLN A 79 35.75 36.53 0.28
CA GLN A 79 35.14 37.43 -0.69
C GLN A 79 36.08 37.54 -1.90
N THR A 80 35.88 36.68 -2.90
CA THR A 80 36.17 37.02 -4.29
C THR A 80 34.84 37.43 -4.88
N SER A 81 34.60 38.74 -4.92
CA SER A 81 33.51 39.35 -5.66
C SER A 81 33.70 39.04 -7.15
N TYR A 82 33.20 37.89 -7.60
CA TYR A 82 32.78 37.73 -8.98
C TYR A 82 31.34 38.23 -9.07
N ASN A 83 31.21 39.53 -9.31
CA ASN A 83 30.08 40.06 -10.05
C ASN A 83 30.15 39.49 -11.47
N SER A 84 29.80 38.22 -11.63
CA SER A 84 29.48 37.62 -12.92
C SER A 84 27.98 37.49 -12.99
N SER A 85 27.33 38.61 -13.24
CA SER A 85 26.05 38.67 -13.94
C SER A 85 26.24 38.18 -15.39
N THR A 86 26.83 37.00 -15.56
CA THR A 86 26.61 36.16 -16.74
C THR A 86 25.25 35.56 -16.52
N SER A 87 24.23 36.20 -17.10
CA SER A 87 22.87 35.65 -17.10
C SER A 87 22.96 34.19 -17.54
N PHE A 88 22.36 33.27 -16.79
CA PHE A 88 22.21 31.87 -17.20
C PHE A 88 21.53 31.78 -18.59
N GLU A 89 20.89 32.86 -19.03
CA GLU A 89 20.35 33.02 -20.38
C GLU A 89 21.38 32.94 -21.50
N ASP A 90 22.66 33.26 -21.25
CA ASP A 90 23.74 33.22 -22.26
C ASP A 90 24.61 31.95 -22.17
N SER A 91 24.23 30.99 -21.31
CA SER A 91 24.97 29.73 -21.17
C SER A 91 24.81 28.86 -22.41
N PRO A 92 25.92 28.31 -22.99
CA PRO A 92 25.84 27.37 -24.12
C PRO A 92 25.11 26.05 -23.76
N TYR A 93 24.80 25.83 -22.49
CA TYR A 93 24.08 24.66 -21.99
C TYR A 93 22.58 24.91 -21.73
N LYS A 94 22.08 26.14 -21.93
CA LYS A 94 20.69 26.52 -21.62
C LYS A 94 19.68 25.63 -22.34
N GLU A 95 19.83 25.46 -23.65
CA GLU A 95 18.91 24.65 -24.47
C GLU A 95 18.90 23.18 -24.01
N ALA A 96 20.07 22.60 -23.73
CA ALA A 96 20.18 21.23 -23.24
C ALA A 96 19.52 21.06 -21.87
N TYR A 97 19.68 22.05 -20.98
CA TYR A 97 19.07 22.06 -19.66
C TYR A 97 17.53 22.22 -19.74
N GLU A 98 17.04 23.14 -20.56
CA GLU A 98 15.59 23.32 -20.79
C GLU A 98 14.95 22.06 -21.38
N LYS A 99 15.64 21.39 -22.32
CA LYS A 99 15.20 20.11 -22.87
C LYS A 99 15.12 19.02 -21.81
N LEU A 100 16.12 18.92 -20.94
CA LEU A 100 16.12 17.98 -19.81
C LEU A 100 14.97 18.27 -18.83
N LEU A 101 14.75 19.54 -18.48
CA LEU A 101 13.64 19.94 -17.61
C LEU A 101 12.29 19.60 -18.23
N LYS A 102 12.12 19.80 -19.54
CA LYS A 102 10.90 19.41 -20.25
C LYS A 102 10.69 17.90 -20.16
N GLN A 103 11.73 17.10 -20.41
CA GLN A 103 11.66 15.64 -20.28
C GLN A 103 11.26 15.21 -18.87
N ILE A 104 11.87 15.81 -17.83
CA ILE A 104 11.53 15.52 -16.43
C ILE A 104 10.05 15.80 -16.16
N ARG A 105 9.53 16.96 -16.57
CA ARG A 105 8.11 17.30 -16.40
C ARG A 105 7.18 16.36 -17.13
N ASP A 106 7.57 15.91 -18.32
CA ASP A 106 6.78 14.96 -19.11
C ASP A 106 6.75 13.58 -18.40
N TYR A 107 7.88 13.12 -17.83
CA TYR A 107 7.90 11.91 -16.99
C TYR A 107 7.09 12.04 -15.70
N GLU A 108 7.16 13.19 -15.01
CA GLU A 108 6.37 13.45 -13.80
C GLU A 108 4.86 13.34 -14.07
N LYS A 109 4.39 13.81 -15.23
CA LYS A 109 2.99 13.67 -15.62
C LYS A 109 2.59 12.20 -15.76
N ILE A 110 3.41 11.40 -16.46
CA ILE A 110 3.17 9.95 -16.66
C ILE A 110 3.09 9.24 -15.30
N ILE A 111 4.07 9.48 -14.42
CA ILE A 111 4.12 8.86 -13.09
C ILE A 111 2.86 9.24 -12.28
N ASN A 112 2.46 10.51 -12.29
CA ASN A 112 1.27 10.95 -11.55
C ASN A 112 -0.01 10.30 -12.09
N SER A 113 -0.15 10.13 -13.40
CA SER A 113 -1.29 9.39 -13.98
C SER A 113 -1.26 7.90 -13.64
N GLU A 114 -0.09 7.26 -13.63
CA GLU A 114 0.05 5.85 -13.20
C GLU A 114 -0.40 5.66 -11.76
N VAL A 115 0.06 6.51 -10.85
CA VAL A 115 -0.32 6.47 -9.43
C VAL A 115 -1.83 6.61 -9.27
N LEU A 116 -2.48 7.47 -10.07
CA LEU A 116 -3.93 7.62 -10.05
C LEU A 116 -4.67 6.35 -10.51
N ILE A 117 -4.20 5.72 -11.61
CA ILE A 117 -4.76 4.45 -12.10
C ILE A 117 -4.62 3.36 -11.04
N ILE A 118 -3.43 3.24 -10.42
CA ILE A 118 -3.16 2.25 -9.37
C ILE A 118 -4.11 2.46 -8.19
N ASN A 119 -4.22 3.69 -7.67
CA ASN A 119 -5.07 3.99 -6.52
C ASN A 119 -6.54 3.63 -6.78
N ARG A 120 -7.07 4.01 -7.96
CA ARG A 120 -8.43 3.69 -8.36
C ARG A 120 -8.64 2.18 -8.47
N THR A 121 -7.68 1.46 -9.04
CA THR A 121 -7.71 0.00 -9.18
C THR A 121 -7.75 -0.67 -7.80
N SER A 122 -6.87 -0.24 -6.89
CA SER A 122 -6.83 -0.76 -5.53
C SER A 122 -8.14 -0.54 -4.78
N GLN A 123 -8.78 0.63 -4.92
CA GLN A 123 -10.08 0.90 -4.31
C GLN A 123 -11.18 -0.04 -4.86
N ASN A 124 -11.21 -0.25 -6.17
CA ASN A 124 -12.17 -1.16 -6.81
C ASN A 124 -11.97 -2.60 -6.35
N VAL A 125 -10.72 -3.08 -6.33
CA VAL A 125 -10.36 -4.42 -5.85
C VAL A 125 -10.77 -4.61 -4.40
N ASN A 126 -10.46 -3.67 -3.51
CA ASN A 126 -10.85 -3.76 -2.10
C ASN A 126 -12.37 -3.82 -1.93
N THR A 127 -13.11 -3.02 -2.70
CA THR A 127 -14.59 -3.03 -2.66
C THR A 127 -15.15 -4.39 -3.12
N GLN A 128 -14.55 -5.01 -4.14
CA GLN A 128 -14.95 -6.33 -4.62
C GLN A 128 -14.63 -7.42 -3.59
N ILE A 129 -13.45 -7.37 -2.96
CA ILE A 129 -13.05 -8.28 -1.89
C ILE A 129 -14.04 -8.19 -0.72
N ASP A 130 -14.38 -6.98 -0.28
CA ASP A 130 -15.33 -6.77 0.82
C ASP A 130 -16.72 -7.32 0.48
N THR A 131 -17.18 -7.12 -0.76
CA THR A 131 -18.47 -7.62 -1.23
C THR A 131 -18.48 -9.14 -1.28
N TYR A 132 -17.43 -9.76 -1.82
CA TYR A 132 -17.25 -11.20 -1.85
C TYR A 132 -17.23 -11.80 -0.44
N ASN A 133 -16.46 -11.22 0.48
CA ASN A 133 -16.38 -11.68 1.86
C ASN A 133 -17.74 -11.64 2.57
N LYS A 134 -18.51 -10.55 2.39
CA LYS A 134 -19.88 -10.44 2.94
C LYS A 134 -20.80 -11.52 2.38
N ALA A 135 -20.77 -11.75 1.07
CA ALA A 135 -21.58 -12.79 0.44
C ALA A 135 -21.21 -14.20 0.93
N HIS A 136 -19.91 -14.46 1.10
CA HIS A 136 -19.43 -15.74 1.62
C HIS A 136 -19.86 -15.98 3.08
N ILE A 137 -19.88 -14.95 3.92
CA ILE A 137 -20.42 -15.04 5.29
C ILE A 137 -21.91 -15.41 5.26
N VAL A 138 -22.71 -14.71 4.46
CA VAL A 138 -24.14 -14.99 4.33
C VAL A 138 -24.41 -16.42 3.85
N LEU A 139 -23.62 -16.90 2.88
CA LEU A 139 -23.75 -18.27 2.37
C LEU A 139 -23.41 -19.31 3.43
N LYS A 140 -22.39 -19.05 4.26
CA LYS A 140 -22.02 -19.92 5.37
C LYS A 140 -23.11 -19.95 6.45
N ASP A 141 -23.64 -18.79 6.84
CA ASP A 141 -24.72 -18.70 7.81
C ASP A 141 -25.97 -19.44 7.32
N TRP A 142 -26.25 -19.40 6.02
CA TRP A 142 -27.34 -20.17 5.41
C TRP A 142 -27.11 -21.69 5.53
N LEU A 143 -25.89 -22.17 5.30
CA LEU A 143 -25.53 -23.58 5.45
C LEU A 143 -25.73 -24.03 6.90
N ASP A 144 -25.16 -23.29 7.85
CA ASP A 144 -25.22 -23.62 9.28
C ASP A 144 -26.67 -23.68 9.76
N LYS A 145 -27.50 -22.71 9.34
CA LYS A 145 -28.93 -22.70 9.67
C LYS A 145 -29.68 -23.88 9.04
N SER A 146 -29.41 -24.19 7.77
CA SER A 146 -30.09 -25.27 7.05
C SER A 146 -29.76 -26.64 7.66
N LEU A 147 -28.52 -26.85 8.08
CA LEU A 147 -28.09 -28.06 8.78
C LEU A 147 -28.72 -28.15 10.18
N ALA A 148 -28.72 -27.06 10.96
CA ALA A 148 -29.37 -27.03 12.27
C ALA A 148 -30.88 -27.34 12.19
N GLU A 149 -31.57 -26.81 11.18
CA GLU A 149 -32.98 -27.12 10.93
C GLU A 149 -33.22 -28.59 10.54
N LEU A 150 -32.28 -29.20 9.81
CA LEU A 150 -32.34 -30.63 9.46
C LEU A 150 -32.11 -31.50 10.70
N GLU A 151 -31.14 -31.15 11.54
CA GLU A 151 -30.84 -31.83 12.79
C GLU A 151 -32.02 -31.77 13.78
N GLU A 152 -32.62 -30.60 13.96
CA GLU A 152 -33.78 -30.43 14.85
C GLU A 152 -34.99 -31.24 14.36
N LYS A 153 -35.17 -31.41 13.04
CA LYS A 153 -36.23 -32.27 12.46
C LYS A 153 -35.95 -33.75 12.65
N ASN A 154 -34.68 -34.15 12.72
CA ASN A 154 -34.28 -35.55 12.93
C ASN A 154 -34.31 -35.94 14.42
N ARG A 155 -34.25 -34.96 15.32
CA ARG A 155 -34.23 -35.19 16.76
C ARG A 155 -35.57 -35.71 17.27
N ILE A 156 -35.60 -36.95 17.74
CA ILE A 156 -36.78 -37.53 18.39
C ILE A 156 -36.96 -36.89 19.77
N LYS A 157 -38.06 -36.16 19.96
CA LYS A 157 -38.43 -35.61 21.26
C LYS A 157 -39.05 -36.70 22.13
N TRP A 158 -38.74 -36.71 23.42
CA TRP A 158 -39.19 -37.78 24.34
C TRP A 158 -40.72 -37.92 24.40
N TRP A 159 -41.46 -36.83 24.23
CA TRP A 159 -42.93 -36.86 24.18
C TRP A 159 -43.49 -37.35 22.84
N GLU A 160 -42.70 -37.33 21.76
CA GLU A 160 -43.13 -37.85 20.45
C GLU A 160 -43.07 -39.38 20.39
N ILE A 161 -42.37 -40.04 21.33
CA ILE A 161 -42.41 -41.50 21.48
C ILE A 161 -43.84 -42.00 21.74
N ALA A 162 -44.68 -41.17 22.36
CA ALA A 162 -46.06 -41.50 22.68
C ALA A 162 -47.05 -41.27 21.51
N VAL A 163 -46.63 -40.61 20.41
CA VAL A 163 -47.49 -40.27 19.27
C VAL A 163 -46.91 -40.88 18.00
N PRO A 164 -47.65 -41.72 17.25
CA PRO A 164 -47.13 -42.33 16.03
C PRO A 164 -47.01 -41.29 14.92
N ARG A 165 -45.90 -40.56 14.89
CA ARG A 165 -45.48 -39.72 13.77
C ARG A 165 -44.46 -40.45 12.93
N LYS A 166 -44.53 -40.27 11.61
CA LYS A 166 -43.53 -40.76 10.69
C LYS A 166 -42.25 -39.93 10.88
N HIS A 167 -41.29 -40.47 11.60
CA HIS A 167 -39.95 -39.88 11.70
C HIS A 167 -39.21 -40.02 10.38
N MET A 168 -38.32 -39.07 10.11
CA MET A 168 -37.39 -39.14 8.99
C MET A 168 -36.50 -40.36 9.18
N ASP A 169 -36.45 -41.25 8.20
CA ASP A 169 -35.51 -42.36 8.24
C ASP A 169 -34.09 -41.91 7.89
N GLN A 170 -33.12 -42.77 8.16
CA GLN A 170 -31.71 -42.44 7.94
C GLN A 170 -31.38 -42.14 6.47
N ASN A 171 -32.03 -42.82 5.52
CA ASN A 171 -31.78 -42.59 4.10
C ASN A 171 -32.37 -41.26 3.65
N GLU A 172 -33.57 -40.91 4.14
CA GLU A 172 -34.19 -39.62 3.91
C GLU A 172 -33.33 -38.48 4.48
N TYR A 173 -32.79 -38.64 5.69
CA TYR A 173 -31.88 -37.67 6.30
C TYR A 173 -30.63 -37.46 5.45
N ILE A 174 -29.94 -38.54 5.08
CA ILE A 174 -28.72 -38.48 4.24
C ILE A 174 -29.03 -37.80 2.90
N THR A 175 -30.16 -38.13 2.28
CA THR A 175 -30.59 -37.52 1.01
C THR A 175 -30.77 -36.01 1.14
N ARG A 176 -31.45 -35.56 2.21
CA ARG A 176 -31.66 -34.12 2.47
C ARG A 176 -30.36 -33.41 2.82
N TYR A 177 -29.50 -34.03 3.62
CA TYR A 177 -28.19 -33.50 3.97
C TYR A 177 -27.34 -33.27 2.71
N ASN A 178 -27.20 -34.30 1.87
CA ASN A 178 -26.43 -34.22 0.62
C ASN A 178 -26.95 -33.11 -0.30
N LYS A 179 -28.28 -32.95 -0.38
CA LYS A 179 -28.90 -31.87 -1.15
C LYS A 179 -28.53 -30.48 -0.64
N ILE A 180 -28.49 -30.27 0.69
CA ILE A 180 -28.06 -28.99 1.28
C ILE A 180 -26.60 -28.71 0.93
N ILE A 181 -25.73 -29.72 1.06
CA ILE A 181 -24.31 -29.61 0.72
C ILE A 181 -24.10 -29.31 -0.76
N GLU A 182 -24.82 -29.99 -1.65
CA GLU A 182 -24.75 -29.76 -3.10
C GLU A 182 -25.17 -28.32 -3.45
N GLN A 183 -26.26 -27.83 -2.86
CA GLN A 183 -26.71 -26.45 -3.06
C GLN A 183 -25.68 -25.42 -2.55
N TYR A 184 -25.10 -25.65 -1.38
CA TYR A 184 -24.02 -24.79 -0.85
C TYR A 184 -22.82 -24.75 -1.79
N ASN A 185 -22.36 -25.92 -2.25
CA ASN A 185 -21.21 -26.03 -3.13
C ASN A 185 -21.46 -25.34 -4.47
N GLU A 186 -22.64 -25.49 -5.05
CA GLU A 186 -23.02 -24.82 -6.29
C GLU A 186 -23.02 -23.29 -6.13
N GLN A 187 -23.65 -22.77 -5.08
CA GLN A 187 -23.67 -21.33 -4.81
C GLN A 187 -22.27 -20.78 -4.50
N SER A 188 -21.45 -21.52 -3.76
CA SER A 188 -20.06 -21.14 -3.47
C SER A 188 -19.24 -21.06 -4.75
N ARG A 189 -19.39 -22.05 -5.66
CA ARG A 189 -18.73 -22.03 -6.96
C ARG A 189 -19.15 -20.81 -7.78
N GLN A 190 -20.45 -20.55 -7.90
CA GLN A 190 -20.95 -19.39 -8.65
C GLN A 190 -20.43 -18.07 -8.07
N LEU A 191 -20.35 -17.95 -6.74
CA LEU A 191 -19.80 -16.78 -6.08
C LEU A 191 -18.31 -16.59 -6.41
N ASN A 192 -17.53 -17.67 -6.37
CA ASN A 192 -16.11 -17.65 -6.71
C ASN A 192 -15.87 -17.28 -8.17
N ASP A 193 -16.63 -17.88 -9.09
CA ASP A 193 -16.53 -17.62 -10.52
C ASP A 193 -16.89 -16.15 -10.83
N GLY A 194 -17.95 -15.64 -10.21
CA GLY A 194 -18.36 -14.25 -10.32
C GLY A 194 -17.29 -13.29 -9.82
N PHE A 195 -16.72 -13.55 -8.64
CA PHE A 195 -15.63 -12.74 -8.08
C PHE A 195 -14.38 -12.76 -8.97
N ASN A 196 -13.95 -13.95 -9.42
CA ASN A 196 -12.79 -14.08 -10.29
C ASN A 196 -12.96 -13.33 -11.61
N SER A 197 -14.15 -13.41 -12.21
CA SER A 197 -14.49 -12.67 -13.44
C SER A 197 -14.41 -11.16 -13.25
N GLN A 198 -14.96 -10.63 -12.15
CA GLN A 198 -14.90 -9.21 -11.81
C GLN A 198 -13.46 -8.74 -11.58
N MET A 199 -12.64 -9.54 -10.89
CA MET A 199 -11.24 -9.23 -10.63
C MET A 199 -10.44 -9.17 -11.94
N ILE A 200 -10.59 -10.17 -12.82
CA ILE A 200 -9.94 -10.18 -14.13
C ILE A 200 -10.33 -8.95 -14.94
N SER A 201 -11.62 -8.63 -15.01
CA SER A 201 -12.10 -7.45 -15.73
C SER A 201 -11.52 -6.15 -15.17
N THR A 202 -11.41 -6.04 -13.84
CA THR A 202 -10.85 -4.85 -13.18
C THR A 202 -9.40 -4.64 -13.57
N TYR A 203 -8.57 -5.69 -13.51
CA TYR A 203 -7.17 -5.59 -13.91
C TYR A 203 -6.99 -5.34 -15.40
N GLN A 204 -7.79 -5.98 -16.26
CA GLN A 204 -7.78 -5.75 -17.70
C GLN A 204 -8.10 -4.29 -18.05
N ASN A 205 -9.12 -3.72 -17.40
CA ASN A 205 -9.49 -2.32 -17.60
C ASN A 205 -8.37 -1.37 -17.18
N SER A 206 -7.77 -1.60 -16.02
CA SER A 206 -6.64 -0.79 -15.53
C SER A 206 -5.41 -0.91 -16.42
N PHE A 207 -5.13 -2.10 -16.95
CA PHE A 207 -4.05 -2.31 -17.90
C PHE A 207 -4.31 -1.55 -19.23
N ASN A 208 -5.53 -1.61 -19.75
CA ASN A 208 -5.89 -0.87 -20.96
C ASN A 208 -5.73 0.66 -20.76
N LEU A 209 -6.19 1.19 -19.62
CA LEU A 209 -6.01 2.61 -19.28
C LEU A 209 -4.52 3.01 -19.24
N PHE A 210 -3.68 2.14 -18.69
CA PHE A 210 -2.23 2.35 -18.66
C PHE A 210 -1.63 2.34 -20.08
N ILE A 211 -2.03 1.39 -20.93
CA ILE A 211 -1.58 1.33 -22.32
C ILE A 211 -2.00 2.57 -23.11
N ASP A 212 -3.22 3.05 -22.92
CA ASP A 212 -3.71 4.25 -23.63
C ASP A 212 -2.96 5.51 -23.17
N MET A 213 -2.69 5.64 -21.87
CA MET A 213 -1.83 6.71 -21.33
C MET A 213 -0.43 6.71 -21.96
N LEU A 214 0.18 5.53 -22.17
CA LEU A 214 1.50 5.43 -22.82
C LEU A 214 1.48 5.80 -24.31
N LYS A 215 0.33 5.71 -24.99
CA LYS A 215 0.21 6.13 -26.40
C LYS A 215 0.06 7.64 -26.56
N GLU A 216 -0.45 8.31 -25.53
CA GLU A 216 -0.67 9.76 -25.52
C GLU A 216 0.56 10.57 -25.06
N ALA A 217 1.55 9.90 -24.44
CA ALA A 217 2.80 10.47 -23.96
C ALA A 217 3.89 10.53 -25.05
#